data_AF-A0A7V6CVZ9-F1
#
_entry.id   AF-A0A7V6CVZ9-F1
#
_cell.length_a   1.000
_cell.length_b   1.000
_cell.length_c   1.000
_cell.angle_alpha   90.00
_cell.angle_beta   90.00
_cell.angle_gamma   90.00
#
_symmetry.space_group_name_H-M   'P 1'
#
loop_
_entity.id
_entity.type
_entity.pdbx_description
1 polymer ?
#
loop_
_entity_poly.entity_id
_entity_poly.type
_entity_poly.pdbx_seq_one_letter_code
_entity_poly.pdbx_strand_id
1 'polypeptide(L)'
;VHTNLSLVDLYDLAKIVHDTDTEHVKMATIPATPVTIDSIDYLEPKVVEMERMIAQMIRGIDLLTPSEITVAVFNGNGARMVATRTAEYLRARDFNVDKVANAETFGYDTTYIIALSDMAKAQILRATLPQPDQATIVSPDELSEHYNALLPYTPNGTDLLLIAGKGFDVNE
;
A
#
# COMPACT_ATOMS: atom_id res chain seq x y z
N VAL A 1 -17.51 41.37 3.85
CA VAL A 1 -16.76 40.15 4.22
C VAL A 1 -16.32 40.33 5.66
N HIS A 2 -16.63 39.38 6.55
CA HIS A 2 -16.15 39.38 7.93
C HIS A 2 -15.01 38.38 8.04
N THR A 3 -13.83 38.87 8.43
CA THR A 3 -12.60 38.08 8.55
C THR A 3 -11.74 38.66 9.66
N ASN A 4 -10.89 37.84 10.25
CA ASN A 4 -9.85 38.25 11.19
C ASN A 4 -8.53 38.66 10.50
N LEU A 5 -8.49 38.65 9.16
CA LEU A 5 -7.36 39.09 8.36
C LEU A 5 -7.31 40.62 8.22
N SER A 6 -6.12 41.20 8.31
CA SER A 6 -5.91 42.61 7.97
C SER A 6 -5.99 42.83 6.45
N LEU A 7 -6.01 44.10 6.02
CA LEU A 7 -6.02 44.44 4.60
C LEU A 7 -4.75 43.95 3.87
N VAL A 8 -3.62 43.95 4.58
CA VAL A 8 -2.34 43.45 4.05
C VAL A 8 -2.39 41.93 3.91
N ASP A 9 -2.88 41.22 4.93
CA ASP A 9 -3.01 39.75 4.88
C ASP A 9 -3.96 39.31 3.75
N LEU A 10 -5.02 40.07 3.50
CA LEU A 10 -5.93 39.82 2.38
C LEU A 10 -5.26 40.01 1.03
N TYR A 11 -4.40 41.01 0.87
CA TYR A 11 -3.63 41.23 -0.34
C TYR A 11 -2.62 40.11 -0.57
N ASP A 12 -1.91 39.69 0.48
CA ASP A 12 -0.94 38.59 0.41
C ASP A 12 -1.64 37.26 0.10
N LEU A 13 -2.78 36.98 0.73
CA LEU A 13 -3.62 35.82 0.43
C LEU A 13 -4.08 35.83 -1.03
N ALA A 14 -4.52 36.98 -1.55
CA ALA A 14 -4.97 37.09 -2.94
C ALA A 14 -3.86 36.76 -3.94
N LYS A 15 -2.60 37.12 -3.64
CA LYS A 15 -1.45 36.74 -4.46
C LYS A 15 -1.19 35.24 -4.41
N ILE A 16 -1.18 34.65 -3.21
CA ILE A 16 -0.99 33.20 -3.03
C ILE A 16 -2.05 32.42 -3.80
N VAL A 17 -3.32 32.80 -3.66
CA VAL A 17 -4.44 32.12 -4.35
C VAL A 17 -4.37 32.32 -5.87
N HIS A 18 -3.98 33.50 -6.34
CA HIS A 18 -3.84 33.76 -7.78
C HIS A 18 -2.79 32.86 -8.44
N ASP A 19 -1.69 32.60 -7.73
CA ASP A 19 -0.58 31.77 -8.21
C ASP A 19 -0.77 30.28 -7.90
N THR A 20 -1.86 29.91 -7.20
CA THR A 20 -2.14 28.51 -6.85
C THR A 20 -2.73 27.78 -8.04
N ASP A 21 -2.08 26.69 -8.43
CA ASP A 21 -2.65 25.74 -9.39
C ASP A 21 -3.83 24.98 -8.76
N THR A 22 -5.02 25.25 -9.25
CA THR A 22 -6.26 24.64 -8.77
C THR A 22 -6.31 23.13 -8.99
N GLU A 23 -5.54 22.58 -9.94
CA GLU A 23 -5.46 21.13 -10.18
C GLU A 23 -4.80 20.39 -9.00
N HIS A 24 -4.01 21.09 -8.19
CA HIS A 24 -3.32 20.54 -7.02
C HIS A 24 -4.04 20.83 -5.70
N VAL A 25 -5.19 21.49 -5.73
CA VAL A 25 -6.01 21.74 -4.54
C VAL A 25 -6.79 20.48 -4.17
N LYS A 26 -6.46 19.89 -3.02
CA LYS A 26 -7.17 18.73 -2.47
C LYS A 26 -8.26 19.17 -1.50
N MET A 27 -9.46 18.62 -1.68
CA MET A 27 -10.58 18.78 -0.75
C MET A 27 -10.97 17.42 -0.19
N ALA A 28 -11.48 17.40 1.05
CA ALA A 28 -12.03 16.20 1.65
C ALA A 28 -13.23 16.51 2.55
N THR A 29 -14.02 15.48 2.80
CA THR A 29 -15.15 15.50 3.70
C THR A 29 -14.74 14.86 5.03
N ILE A 30 -15.08 15.50 6.14
CA ILE A 30 -14.82 14.95 7.47
C ILE A 30 -15.56 13.61 7.61
N PRO A 31 -14.87 12.50 7.92
CA PRO A 31 -15.51 11.20 8.11
C PRO A 31 -16.27 11.21 9.44
N ALA A 32 -17.59 11.09 9.37
CA ALA A 32 -18.47 11.13 10.54
C ALA A 32 -19.69 10.24 10.38
N THR A 33 -20.33 9.89 11.49
CA THR A 33 -21.56 9.11 11.55
C THR A 33 -22.65 9.94 12.24
N PRO A 34 -23.89 9.98 11.71
CA PRO A 34 -24.99 10.64 12.41
C PRO A 34 -25.31 9.91 13.73
N VAL A 35 -25.40 10.66 14.82
CA VAL A 35 -25.80 10.15 16.14
C VAL A 35 -26.80 11.09 16.78
N THR A 36 -27.81 10.56 17.45
CA THR A 36 -28.78 11.36 18.21
C THR A 36 -28.49 11.22 19.70
N ILE A 37 -28.21 12.35 20.36
CA ILE A 37 -27.97 12.42 21.81
C ILE A 37 -28.96 13.44 22.38
N ASP A 38 -29.75 13.03 23.37
CA ASP A 38 -30.78 13.87 24.00
C ASP A 38 -31.75 14.56 23.00
N SER A 39 -32.19 13.81 21.97
CA SER A 39 -33.04 14.29 20.87
C SER A 39 -32.41 15.36 19.96
N ILE A 40 -31.09 15.53 20.00
CA ILE A 40 -30.33 16.41 19.10
C ILE A 40 -29.46 15.55 18.20
N ASP A 41 -29.49 15.83 16.89
CA ASP A 41 -28.67 15.14 15.91
C ASP A 41 -27.28 15.76 15.79
N TYR A 42 -26.26 14.92 15.88
CA TYR A 42 -24.85 15.26 15.76
C TYR A 42 -24.20 14.44 14.64
N LEU A 43 -23.08 14.93 14.13
CA LEU A 43 -22.15 14.15 13.32
C LEU A 43 -20.96 13.80 14.19
N GLU A 44 -20.88 12.55 14.63
CA GLU A 44 -19.76 12.07 15.44
C GLU A 44 -18.59 11.68 14.52
N PRO A 45 -17.40 12.31 14.64
CA PRO A 45 -16.25 11.98 13.83
C PRO A 45 -15.81 10.54 14.05
N LYS A 46 -15.53 9.83 12.96
CA LYS A 46 -14.94 8.49 13.02
C LYS A 46 -13.44 8.60 13.26
N VAL A 47 -13.02 8.51 14.53
CA VAL A 47 -11.66 8.82 14.99
C VAL A 47 -10.55 8.19 14.12
N VAL A 48 -10.66 6.90 13.79
CA VAL A 48 -9.63 6.20 12.99
C VAL A 48 -9.56 6.73 11.55
N GLU A 49 -10.70 6.90 10.90
CA GLU A 49 -10.78 7.44 9.53
C GLU A 49 -10.31 8.92 9.51
N MET A 50 -10.60 9.66 10.57
CA MET A 50 -10.18 11.05 10.74
C MET A 50 -8.64 11.14 10.85
N GLU A 51 -8.02 10.34 11.71
CA GLU A 51 -6.54 10.31 11.83
C GLU A 51 -5.87 9.94 10.50
N ARG A 52 -6.48 9.04 9.71
CA ARG A 52 -6.01 8.73 8.36
C ARG A 52 -6.09 9.93 7.43
N MET A 53 -7.21 10.64 7.43
CA MET A 53 -7.38 11.87 6.66
C MET A 53 -6.35 12.94 7.05
N ILE A 54 -6.09 13.16 8.35
CA ILE A 54 -5.06 14.11 8.80
C ILE A 54 -3.66 13.67 8.35
N ALA A 55 -3.32 12.39 8.51
CA ALA A 55 -2.03 11.87 8.12
C ALA A 55 -1.77 12.13 6.63
N GLN A 56 -2.74 11.81 5.76
CA GLN A 56 -2.60 11.99 4.31
C GLN A 56 -2.62 13.47 3.88
N MET A 57 -3.59 14.26 4.37
CA MET A 57 -3.82 15.60 3.84
C MET A 57 -2.95 16.69 4.47
N ILE A 58 -2.68 16.56 5.77
CA ILE A 58 -1.96 17.60 6.53
C ILE A 58 -0.50 17.21 6.72
N ARG A 59 -0.25 15.94 7.03
CA ARG A 59 1.11 15.46 7.30
C ARG A 59 1.81 14.91 6.06
N GLY A 60 1.07 14.70 4.96
CA GLY A 60 1.61 14.10 3.73
C GLY A 60 2.08 12.65 3.89
N ILE A 61 1.58 11.95 4.91
CA ILE A 61 1.91 10.56 5.22
C ILE A 61 0.87 9.68 4.55
N ASP A 62 1.29 8.91 3.54
CA ASP A 62 0.39 7.93 2.94
C ASP A 62 0.32 6.68 3.81
N LEU A 63 -0.82 6.49 4.46
CA LEU A 63 -1.06 5.34 5.34
C LEU A 63 -1.57 4.16 4.52
N LEU A 64 -0.67 3.59 3.71
CA LEU A 64 -0.93 2.35 3.00
C LEU A 64 -1.26 1.23 3.99
N THR A 65 -2.42 0.61 3.82
CA THR A 65 -2.84 -0.56 4.58
C THR A 65 -2.61 -1.84 3.76
N PRO A 66 -2.39 -3.01 4.40
CA PRO A 66 -2.30 -4.29 3.71
C PRO A 66 -3.44 -4.56 2.72
N SER A 67 -4.67 -4.15 3.05
CA SER A 67 -5.86 -4.29 2.19
C SER A 67 -5.83 -3.48 0.89
N GLU A 68 -4.87 -2.57 0.74
CA GLU A 68 -4.66 -1.78 -0.47
C GLU A 68 -3.49 -2.31 -1.32
N ILE A 69 -2.92 -3.46 -0.92
CA ILE A 69 -1.75 -4.07 -1.55
C ILE A 69 -2.15 -5.40 -2.18
N THR A 70 -2.03 -5.48 -3.50
CA THR A 70 -2.29 -6.69 -4.28
C THR A 70 -0.99 -7.44 -4.59
N VAL A 71 -0.90 -8.70 -4.16
CA VAL A 71 0.31 -9.51 -4.23
C VAL A 71 0.08 -10.79 -5.04
N ALA A 72 0.94 -11.04 -6.02
CA ALA A 72 1.05 -12.33 -6.68
C ALA A 72 2.17 -13.15 -6.03
N VAL A 73 1.86 -14.37 -5.59
CA VAL A 73 2.78 -15.22 -4.84
C VAL A 73 3.26 -16.40 -5.69
N PHE A 74 4.58 -16.55 -5.79
CA PHE A 74 5.25 -17.58 -6.58
C PHE A 74 6.17 -18.46 -5.72
N ASN A 75 6.11 -19.76 -5.96
CA ASN A 75 7.03 -20.73 -5.36
C ASN A 75 8.31 -20.80 -6.19
N GLY A 76 9.38 -20.17 -5.70
CA GLY A 76 10.71 -20.18 -6.32
C GLY A 76 11.68 -21.21 -5.74
N ASN A 77 11.29 -21.97 -4.71
CA ASN A 77 12.16 -22.94 -4.04
C ASN A 77 11.75 -24.41 -4.24
N GLY A 78 10.57 -24.65 -4.82
CA GLY A 78 10.07 -25.98 -5.17
C GLY A 78 9.53 -26.79 -3.99
N ALA A 79 9.59 -26.27 -2.76
CA ALA A 79 9.02 -26.95 -1.61
C ALA A 79 7.48 -26.95 -1.69
N ARG A 80 6.86 -28.05 -1.23
CA ARG A 80 5.43 -28.25 -1.39
C ARG A 80 4.64 -27.18 -0.64
N MET A 81 3.58 -26.70 -1.30
CA MET A 81 2.59 -25.78 -0.72
C MET A 81 3.18 -24.46 -0.21
N VAL A 82 4.42 -24.08 -0.51
CA VAL A 82 5.01 -22.82 -0.02
C VAL A 82 4.19 -21.62 -0.49
N ALA A 83 3.96 -21.47 -1.79
CA ALA A 83 3.18 -20.34 -2.30
C ALA A 83 1.75 -20.29 -1.72
N THR A 84 1.09 -21.44 -1.58
CA THR A 84 -0.26 -21.51 -0.99
C THR A 84 -0.27 -21.08 0.47
N ARG A 85 0.65 -21.61 1.29
CA ARG A 85 0.76 -21.25 2.71
C ARG A 85 1.11 -19.77 2.88
N THR A 86 2.03 -19.26 2.06
CA THR A 86 2.37 -17.84 2.03
C THR A 86 1.18 -16.98 1.64
N ALA A 87 0.39 -17.39 0.65
CA ALA A 87 -0.82 -16.68 0.27
C ALA A 87 -1.86 -16.65 1.40
N GLU A 88 -2.06 -17.76 2.11
CA GLU A 88 -2.95 -17.84 3.28
C GLU A 88 -2.43 -16.94 4.42
N TYR A 89 -1.12 -16.96 4.68
CA TYR A 89 -0.47 -16.10 5.67
C TYR A 89 -0.70 -14.61 5.39
N LEU A 90 -0.58 -14.20 4.12
CA LEU A 90 -0.77 -12.82 3.69
C LEU A 90 -2.25 -12.41 3.73
N ARG A 91 -3.17 -13.26 3.26
CA ARG A 91 -4.62 -13.01 3.35
C ARG A 91 -5.10 -12.86 4.79
N ALA A 92 -4.54 -13.65 5.72
CA ALA A 92 -4.84 -13.53 7.15
C ALA A 92 -4.36 -12.19 7.76
N ARG A 93 -3.59 -11.41 7.02
CA ARG A 93 -3.09 -10.06 7.38
C ARG A 93 -3.65 -8.99 6.44
N ASP A 94 -4.81 -9.28 5.86
CA ASP A 94 -5.60 -8.41 5.01
C ASP A 94 -4.97 -8.05 3.65
N PHE A 95 -3.88 -8.69 3.22
CA PHE A 95 -3.38 -8.49 1.85
C PHE A 95 -4.34 -9.10 0.82
N ASN A 96 -4.48 -8.44 -0.34
CA ASN A 96 -5.15 -9.03 -1.49
C ASN A 96 -4.16 -9.95 -2.21
N VAL A 97 -4.44 -11.24 -2.29
CA VAL A 97 -3.62 -12.20 -3.05
C VAL A 97 -4.40 -12.71 -4.26
N ASP A 98 -4.04 -12.20 -5.44
CA ASP A 98 -4.75 -12.42 -6.71
C ASP A 98 -4.17 -13.58 -7.53
N LYS A 99 -2.93 -13.99 -7.24
CA LYS A 99 -2.25 -15.09 -7.89
C LYS A 99 -1.44 -15.94 -6.91
N VAL A 100 -1.53 -17.25 -7.09
CA VAL A 100 -0.68 -18.25 -6.42
C VAL A 100 -0.21 -19.24 -7.48
N ALA A 101 1.11 -19.39 -7.66
CA ALA A 101 1.68 -20.28 -8.67
C ALA A 101 3.10 -20.73 -8.31
N ASN A 102 3.69 -21.55 -9.19
CA ASN A 102 5.14 -21.76 -9.21
C ASN A 102 5.80 -20.63 -9.99
N ALA A 103 7.02 -20.25 -9.58
CA ALA A 103 7.87 -19.42 -10.42
C ALA A 103 8.32 -20.19 -11.67
N GLU A 104 8.95 -19.49 -12.61
CA GLU A 104 9.51 -20.08 -13.83
C GLU A 104 10.68 -21.05 -13.56
N THR A 105 11.32 -20.92 -12.39
CA THR A 105 12.32 -21.87 -11.88
C THR A 105 12.20 -22.06 -10.37
N PHE A 106 12.70 -23.19 -9.87
CA PHE A 106 12.83 -23.48 -8.43
C PHE A 106 14.24 -23.18 -7.88
N GLY A 107 15.05 -22.46 -8.64
CA GLY A 107 16.45 -22.16 -8.33
C GLY A 107 16.68 -20.89 -7.51
N TYR A 108 15.64 -20.24 -6.97
CA TYR A 108 15.80 -19.00 -6.25
C TYR A 108 16.47 -19.23 -4.90
N ASP A 109 17.71 -18.77 -4.73
CA ASP A 109 18.43 -18.82 -3.45
C ASP A 109 17.93 -17.76 -2.46
N THR A 110 17.36 -16.67 -2.97
CA THR A 110 16.88 -15.52 -2.20
C THR A 110 15.38 -15.33 -2.40
N THR A 111 14.66 -14.89 -1.36
CA THR A 111 13.27 -14.45 -1.49
C THR A 111 13.23 -13.03 -2.04
N TYR A 112 12.48 -12.82 -3.12
CA TYR A 112 12.38 -11.50 -3.76
C TYR A 112 10.97 -10.92 -3.66
N ILE A 113 10.91 -9.61 -3.44
CA ILE A 113 9.71 -8.79 -3.60
C ILE A 113 9.97 -7.84 -4.75
N ILE A 114 9.29 -8.07 -5.88
CA ILE A 114 9.38 -7.20 -7.06
C ILE A 114 8.27 -6.15 -6.96
N ALA A 115 8.66 -4.87 -6.87
CA ALA A 115 7.72 -3.76 -6.79
C ALA A 115 7.27 -3.33 -8.20
N LEU A 116 6.00 -3.58 -8.56
CA LEU A 116 5.45 -3.21 -9.87
C LEU A 116 4.83 -1.81 -9.88
N SER A 117 4.41 -1.31 -8.71
CA SER A 117 3.81 0.01 -8.53
C SER A 117 4.66 0.89 -7.62
N ASP A 118 4.50 0.75 -6.30
CA ASP A 118 5.13 1.60 -5.29
C ASP A 118 6.04 0.79 -4.34
N MET A 119 7.28 1.27 -4.18
CA MET A 119 8.27 0.72 -3.25
C MET A 119 7.79 0.73 -1.79
N ALA A 120 6.94 1.68 -1.40
CA ALA A 120 6.37 1.72 -0.04
C ALA A 120 5.51 0.48 0.25
N LYS A 121 4.73 0.00 -0.74
CA LYS A 121 3.96 -1.24 -0.62
C LYS A 121 4.87 -2.46 -0.41
N ALA A 122 6.01 -2.50 -1.11
CA ALA A 122 6.99 -3.57 -0.97
C ALA A 122 7.61 -3.61 0.44
N GLN A 123 7.84 -2.44 1.05
CA GLN A 123 8.34 -2.36 2.43
C GLN A 123 7.33 -2.89 3.44
N ILE A 124 6.04 -2.58 3.25
CA ILE A 124 4.96 -3.09 4.11
C ILE A 124 4.86 -4.61 3.98
N LEU A 125 4.88 -5.15 2.76
CA LEU A 125 4.91 -6.59 2.55
C LEU A 125 6.12 -7.23 3.24
N ARG A 126 7.33 -6.70 3.02
CA ARG A 126 8.56 -7.22 3.62
C ARG A 126 8.48 -7.24 5.15
N ALA A 127 8.08 -6.13 5.76
CA ALA A 127 7.96 -6.01 7.22
C ALA A 127 6.91 -6.97 7.81
N THR A 128 5.98 -7.45 6.99
CA THR A 128 4.94 -8.40 7.40
C THR A 128 5.40 -9.87 7.31
N LEU A 129 6.44 -10.17 6.53
CA LEU A 129 6.98 -11.53 6.43
C LEU A 129 7.63 -11.93 7.76
N PRO A 130 7.64 -13.23 8.11
CA PRO A 130 8.23 -13.69 9.38
C PRO A 130 9.75 -13.49 9.42
N GLN A 131 10.41 -13.50 8.26
CA GLN A 131 11.85 -13.32 8.11
C GLN A 131 12.12 -12.12 7.18
N PRO A 132 11.85 -10.87 7.64
CA PRO A 132 11.89 -9.68 6.78
C PRO A 132 13.28 -9.42 6.19
N ASP A 133 14.34 -9.73 6.93
CA ASP A 133 15.73 -9.52 6.51
C ASP A 133 16.19 -10.51 5.42
N GLN A 134 15.45 -11.59 5.17
CA GLN A 134 15.75 -12.57 4.12
C GLN A 134 15.04 -12.27 2.79
N ALA A 135 14.16 -11.26 2.77
CA ALA A 135 13.45 -10.84 1.57
C ALA A 135 14.06 -9.56 0.99
N THR A 136 14.54 -9.65 -0.25
CA THR A 136 15.14 -8.53 -0.97
C THR A 136 14.08 -7.83 -1.82
N ILE A 137 13.93 -6.52 -1.65
CA ILE A 137 13.06 -5.70 -2.49
C ILE A 137 13.85 -5.26 -3.72
N VAL A 138 13.27 -5.45 -4.89
CA VAL A 138 13.85 -5.08 -6.19
C VAL A 138 12.82 -4.44 -7.10
N SER A 139 13.30 -3.69 -8.08
CA SER A 139 12.52 -3.23 -9.23
C SER A 139 12.45 -4.30 -10.32
N PRO A 140 11.50 -4.21 -11.27
CA PRO A 140 11.39 -5.15 -12.39
C PRO A 140 12.67 -5.23 -13.24
N ASP A 141 13.36 -4.10 -13.41
CA ASP A 141 14.57 -4.00 -14.22
C ASP A 141 15.74 -4.82 -13.63
N GLU A 142 15.86 -4.85 -12.30
CA GLU A 142 16.92 -5.59 -11.60
C GLU A 142 16.81 -7.12 -11.75
N LEU A 143 15.61 -7.62 -12.04
CA LEU A 143 15.31 -9.04 -12.26
C LEU A 143 14.62 -9.27 -13.62
N SER A 144 15.01 -8.50 -14.64
CA SER A 144 14.32 -8.40 -15.93
C SER A 144 13.94 -9.74 -16.57
N GLU A 145 14.86 -10.70 -16.66
CA GLU A 145 14.60 -12.01 -17.28
C GLU A 145 13.51 -12.79 -16.52
N HIS A 146 13.67 -12.87 -15.21
CA HIS A 146 12.74 -13.53 -14.30
C HIS A 146 11.37 -12.85 -14.29
N TYR A 147 11.35 -11.52 -14.18
CA TYR A 147 10.12 -10.72 -14.23
C TYR A 147 9.36 -10.94 -15.54
N ASN A 148 10.04 -10.87 -16.68
CA ASN A 148 9.42 -11.06 -18.00
C ASN A 148 8.80 -12.46 -18.16
N ALA A 149 9.41 -13.49 -17.57
CA ALA A 149 8.86 -14.85 -17.59
C ALA A 149 7.58 -15.00 -16.75
N LEU A 150 7.46 -14.21 -15.68
CA LEU A 150 6.29 -14.22 -14.79
C LEU A 150 5.15 -13.32 -15.29
N LEU A 151 5.46 -12.29 -16.08
CA LEU A 151 4.51 -11.31 -16.59
C LEU A 151 3.22 -11.89 -17.21
N PRO A 152 3.25 -12.98 -18.03
CA PRO A 152 2.04 -13.59 -18.57
C PRO A 152 1.10 -14.18 -17.50
N TYR A 153 1.62 -14.43 -16.30
CA TYR A 153 0.89 -15.03 -15.18
C TYR A 153 0.50 -14.01 -14.11
N THR A 154 0.96 -12.76 -14.24
CA THR A 154 0.69 -11.65 -13.32
C THR A 154 -0.60 -10.93 -13.76
N PRO A 155 -1.66 -10.94 -12.93
CA PRO A 155 -2.89 -10.20 -13.24
C PRO A 155 -2.67 -8.67 -13.30
N ASN A 156 -3.45 -8.00 -14.15
CA ASN A 156 -3.48 -6.54 -14.18
C ASN A 156 -3.92 -5.99 -12.82
N GLY A 157 -3.19 -4.99 -12.31
CA GLY A 157 -3.45 -4.41 -10.99
C GLY A 157 -2.68 -5.08 -9.84
N THR A 158 -1.84 -6.08 -10.12
CA THR A 158 -0.87 -6.58 -9.15
C THR A 158 0.11 -5.46 -8.77
N ASP A 159 0.29 -5.20 -7.48
CA ASP A 159 1.26 -4.23 -6.99
C ASP A 159 2.64 -4.86 -6.82
N LEU A 160 2.70 -6.11 -6.33
CA LEU A 160 3.92 -6.79 -5.90
C LEU A 160 3.96 -8.24 -6.38
N LEU A 161 5.13 -8.71 -6.80
CA LEU A 161 5.41 -10.14 -6.94
C LEU A 161 6.24 -10.60 -5.74
N LEU A 162 5.80 -11.66 -5.06
CA LEU A 162 6.56 -12.33 -4.01
C LEU A 162 7.05 -13.68 -4.53
N ILE A 163 8.36 -13.84 -4.69
CA ILE A 163 8.99 -15.09 -5.09
C ILE A 163 9.68 -15.69 -3.87
N ALA A 164 9.14 -16.80 -3.35
CA ALA A 164 9.70 -17.50 -2.20
C ALA A 164 10.98 -18.27 -2.59
N GLY A 165 12.13 -17.84 -2.06
CA GLY A 165 13.43 -18.47 -2.28
C GLY A 165 13.75 -19.60 -1.29
N LYS A 166 14.92 -20.20 -1.41
CA LYS A 166 15.38 -21.28 -0.52
C LYS A 166 15.37 -20.83 0.94
N GLY A 167 14.96 -21.74 1.82
CA GLY A 167 14.87 -21.48 3.26
C GLY A 167 13.65 -20.68 3.69
N PHE A 168 12.87 -20.11 2.76
CA PHE A 168 11.66 -19.37 3.12
C PHE A 168 10.48 -20.30 3.39
N ASP A 169 9.91 -20.19 4.59
CA ASP A 169 8.62 -20.74 4.98
C ASP A 169 7.93 -19.76 5.95
N VAL A 170 6.59 -19.71 5.91
CA VAL A 170 5.80 -18.81 6.78
C VAL A 170 5.45 -19.43 8.14
N ASN A 171 5.79 -20.71 8.34
CA ASN A 171 5.52 -21.46 9.55
C ASN A 171 6.73 -21.60 10.49
N GLU A 172 7.87 -21.01 10.15
CA GLU A 172 9.10 -21.01 10.97
C GLU A 172 9.18 -19.83 11.94
#